data_AF-A0A0Q7YZG3-F1
#
_entry.id   AF-A0A0Q7YZG3-F1
#
_cell.length_a   1.000
_cell.length_b   1.000
_cell.length_c   1.000
_cell.angle_alpha   90.00
_cell.angle_beta   90.00
_cell.angle_gamma   90.00
#
_symmetry.space_group_name_H-M   'P 1'
#
loop_
_entity.id
_entity.type
_entity.pdbx_description
1 polymer ?
#
loop_
_entity_poly.entity_id
_entity_poly.type
_entity_poly.pdbx_seq_one_letter_code
_entity_poly.pdbx_strand_id
1 'polypeptide(L)'
;MSNDAGFGVRPPALRDAAGAIARAAERVGALEPASALNRIERAMPGSASAAAARDLARVWRKGYAEWEAAARRHGVALRAGADDYEAVDARAAARLESRGSRDPLDR
;
A
#
# COMPACT_ATOMS: atom_id res chain seq x y z
N MET A 1 33.96 5.63 -16.54
CA MET A 1 32.98 5.31 -15.48
C MET A 1 31.62 5.81 -15.94
N SER A 2 30.87 4.97 -16.68
CA SER A 2 29.50 5.30 -17.08
C SER A 2 28.59 5.06 -15.88
N ASN A 3 28.05 6.13 -15.32
CA ASN A 3 27.08 6.11 -14.25
C ASN A 3 25.68 5.92 -14.85
N ASP A 4 25.43 4.76 -15.44
CA ASP A 4 24.12 4.38 -15.93
C ASP A 4 23.49 3.45 -14.89
N ALA A 5 23.16 4.03 -13.73
CA ALA A 5 22.29 3.39 -12.76
C ALA A 5 20.88 3.40 -13.37
N GLY A 6 20.65 2.52 -14.35
CA GLY A 6 19.33 2.23 -14.85
C GLY A 6 18.45 1.92 -13.64
N PHE A 7 17.44 2.74 -13.42
CA PHE A 7 16.44 2.55 -12.38
C PHE A 7 15.61 1.30 -12.71
N GLY A 8 16.22 0.11 -12.58
CA GLY A 8 15.55 -1.16 -12.75
C GLY A 8 14.60 -1.34 -11.58
N VAL A 9 13.33 -1.04 -11.81
CA VAL A 9 12.28 -1.39 -10.85
C VAL A 9 12.33 -2.90 -10.64
N ARG A 10 12.30 -3.33 -9.38
CA ARG A 10 12.31 -4.74 -9.00
C ARG A 10 10.90 -5.14 -8.60
N PRO A 11 10.12 -5.83 -9.46
CA PRO A 11 8.77 -6.29 -9.13
C PRO A 11 8.68 -7.03 -7.78
N PRO A 12 9.65 -7.88 -7.37
CA PRO A 12 9.64 -8.49 -6.04
C PRO A 12 9.63 -7.46 -4.90
N ALA A 13 10.41 -6.37 -5.01
CA ALA A 13 10.46 -5.34 -3.98
C ALA A 13 9.14 -4.58 -3.85
N LEU A 14 8.44 -4.35 -4.98
CA LEU A 14 7.09 -3.77 -4.96
C LEU A 14 6.09 -4.70 -4.28
N ARG A 15 6.16 -6.00 -4.52
CA ARG A 15 5.30 -7.00 -3.86
C ARG A 15 5.58 -7.11 -2.38
N ASP A 16 6.84 -7.08 -1.98
CA ASP A 16 7.24 -7.08 -0.57
C ASP A 16 6.71 -5.84 0.15
N ALA A 17 6.86 -4.66 -0.46
CA ALA A 17 6.31 -3.42 0.06
C ALA A 17 4.78 -3.46 0.17
N ALA A 18 4.10 -4.01 -0.85
CA ALA A 18 2.65 -4.23 -0.83
C ALA A 18 2.22 -5.16 0.32
N GLY A 19 2.98 -6.23 0.57
CA GLY A 19 2.74 -7.14 1.70
C GLY A 19 2.96 -6.45 3.04
N ALA A 20 4.02 -5.65 3.17
CA ALA A 20 4.33 -4.91 4.39
C ALA A 20 3.23 -3.89 4.73
N ILE A 21 2.75 -3.13 3.74
CA ILE A 21 1.71 -2.12 3.96
C ILE A 21 0.34 -2.76 4.24
N ALA A 22 0.03 -3.92 3.64
CA ALA A 22 -1.18 -4.68 3.96
C ALA A 22 -1.18 -5.14 5.43
N ARG A 23 -0.06 -5.70 5.91
CA ARG A 23 0.09 -6.08 7.33
C ARG A 23 0.00 -4.87 8.25
N ALA A 24 0.50 -3.71 7.83
CA ALA A 24 0.38 -2.48 8.60
C ALA A 24 -1.08 -2.01 8.66
N ALA A 25 -1.81 -2.05 7.53
CA ALA A 25 -3.24 -1.78 7.43
C ALA A 25 -4.05 -2.63 8.42
N GLU A 26 -3.82 -3.95 8.42
CA GLU A 26 -4.47 -4.88 9.33
C GLU A 26 -4.20 -4.55 10.81
N ARG A 27 -2.94 -4.28 11.16
CA ARG A 27 -2.59 -3.94 12.55
C ARG A 27 -3.26 -2.67 13.03
N VAL A 28 -3.34 -1.64 12.20
CA VAL A 28 -3.99 -0.38 12.60
C VAL A 28 -5.50 -0.51 12.59
N GLY A 29 -6.09 -1.25 11.64
CA GLY A 29 -7.52 -1.53 11.63
C GLY A 29 -7.98 -2.32 12.85
N ALA A 30 -7.09 -3.11 13.46
CA ALA A 30 -7.35 -3.81 14.72
C ALA A 30 -7.18 -2.93 15.98
N LEU A 31 -6.63 -1.71 15.86
CA LEU A 31 -6.52 -0.80 16.99
C LEU A 31 -7.86 -0.14 17.27
N GLU A 32 -8.31 -0.25 18.52
CA GLU A 32 -9.55 0.38 19.00
C GLU A 32 -9.24 1.46 20.06
N PRO A 33 -8.54 2.56 19.70
CA PRO A 33 -8.12 3.57 20.67
C PRO A 33 -9.33 4.34 21.24
N ALA A 34 -10.44 4.36 20.52
CA ALA A 34 -11.71 4.93 20.97
C ALA A 34 -12.30 4.19 22.19
N SER A 35 -11.98 2.91 22.38
CA SER A 35 -12.49 2.13 23.52
C SER A 35 -11.99 2.65 24.88
N ALA A 36 -10.78 3.21 24.93
CA ALA A 36 -10.22 3.81 26.14
C ALA A 36 -11.00 5.07 26.54
N LEU A 37 -11.43 5.86 25.57
CA LEU A 37 -12.17 7.10 25.78
C LEU A 37 -13.59 6.85 26.33
N ASN A 38 -14.20 5.71 26.02
CA ASN A 38 -15.47 5.29 26.61
C ASN A 38 -15.41 5.14 28.15
N ARG A 39 -14.21 4.98 28.73
CA ARG A 39 -14.04 4.95 30.20
C ARG A 39 -14.24 6.33 30.82
N ILE A 40 -13.81 7.39 30.12
CA ILE A 40 -13.96 8.79 30.57
C ILE A 40 -15.44 9.16 30.62
N GLU A 41 -16.19 8.79 29.59
CA GLU A 41 -17.64 9.01 29.54
C GLU A 41 -18.38 8.34 30.70
N ARG A 42 -18.02 7.08 31.02
CA ARG A 42 -18.62 6.33 32.13
C ARG A 42 -18.24 6.88 33.49
N ALA A 43 -17.04 7.43 33.64
CA ALA A 43 -16.56 7.99 34.90
C ALA A 43 -17.16 9.38 35.19
N MET A 44 -17.43 10.18 34.16
CA MET A 44 -17.90 11.56 34.32
C MET A 44 -19.09 11.88 33.40
N PRO A 45 -20.24 11.20 33.56
CA PRO A 45 -21.40 11.37 32.69
C PRO A 45 -21.94 12.81 32.75
N GLY A 46 -22.28 13.35 31.58
CA GLY A 46 -22.81 14.72 31.44
C GLY A 46 -21.76 15.84 31.52
N SER A 47 -20.49 15.52 31.83
CA SER A 47 -19.42 16.52 31.84
C SER A 47 -19.01 16.98 30.43
N ALA A 48 -18.45 18.18 30.35
CA ALA A 48 -17.81 18.66 29.12
C ALA A 48 -16.66 17.72 28.66
N SER A 49 -15.93 17.14 29.61
CA SER A 49 -14.88 16.15 29.34
C SER A 49 -15.42 14.88 28.68
N ALA A 50 -16.60 14.40 29.08
CA ALA A 50 -17.24 13.26 28.44
C ALA A 50 -17.67 13.57 27.00
N ALA A 51 -18.19 14.77 26.74
CA ALA A 51 -18.51 15.21 25.38
C ALA A 51 -17.24 15.27 24.50
N ALA A 52 -16.17 15.90 24.99
CA ALA A 52 -14.89 15.97 24.29
C ALA A 52 -14.29 14.57 24.01
N ALA A 53 -14.40 13.65 24.97
CA ALA A 53 -13.95 12.26 24.80
C ALA A 53 -14.74 11.51 23.72
N ARG A 54 -16.06 11.70 23.63
CA ARG A 54 -16.89 11.13 22.56
C ARG A 54 -16.51 11.66 21.19
N ASP A 55 -16.26 12.96 21.08
CA ASP A 55 -15.87 13.58 19.82
C ASP A 55 -14.48 13.11 19.38
N LEU A 56 -13.52 13.05 20.30
CA LEU A 56 -12.21 12.48 20.02
C LEU A 56 -12.30 11.01 19.59
N ALA A 57 -13.13 10.20 20.25
CA ALA A 57 -13.36 8.81 19.88
C ALA A 57 -13.91 8.66 18.46
N ARG A 58 -14.80 9.56 18.05
CA ARG A 58 -15.34 9.62 16.68
C ARG A 58 -14.27 9.98 15.66
N VAL A 59 -13.46 11.01 15.95
CA VAL A 59 -12.36 11.45 15.09
C VAL A 59 -11.32 10.33 14.92
N TRP A 60 -10.96 9.64 16.00
CA TRP A 60 -10.02 8.53 15.95
C TRP A 60 -10.56 7.36 15.14
N ARG A 61 -11.80 6.91 15.37
CA ARG A 61 -12.39 5.83 14.54
C ARG A 61 -12.35 6.17 13.06
N LYS A 62 -12.71 7.40 12.70
CA LYS A 62 -12.66 7.86 11.31
C LYS A 62 -11.23 7.87 10.76
N GLY A 63 -10.28 8.48 11.48
CA GLY A 63 -8.89 8.60 11.02
C GLY A 63 -8.20 7.25 10.84
N TYR A 64 -8.43 6.29 11.74
CA TYR A 64 -7.86 4.94 11.64
C TYR A 64 -8.45 4.16 10.46
N ALA A 65 -9.77 4.24 10.26
CA ALA A 65 -10.43 3.62 9.10
C ALA A 65 -9.96 4.24 7.76
N GLU A 66 -9.79 5.56 7.71
CA GLU A 66 -9.27 6.25 6.52
C GLU A 66 -7.82 5.86 6.21
N TRP A 67 -6.99 5.79 7.25
CA TRP A 67 -5.61 5.34 7.13
C TRP A 67 -5.52 3.89 6.62
N GLU A 68 -6.30 2.98 7.21
CA GLU A 68 -6.37 1.58 6.79
C GLU A 68 -6.78 1.48 5.32
N ALA A 69 -7.84 2.18 4.91
CA ALA A 69 -8.31 2.17 3.54
C ALA A 69 -7.25 2.74 2.57
N ALA A 70 -6.55 3.80 2.95
CA ALA A 70 -5.47 4.37 2.14
C ALA A 70 -4.29 3.40 2.00
N ALA A 71 -3.87 2.77 3.10
CA ALA A 71 -2.80 1.79 3.12
C ALA A 71 -3.13 0.57 2.23
N ARG A 72 -4.37 0.05 2.31
CA ARG A 72 -4.83 -1.05 1.44
C ARG A 72 -4.83 -0.65 -0.05
N ARG A 73 -5.35 0.53 -0.38
CA ARG A 73 -5.35 1.04 -1.77
C ARG A 73 -3.93 1.16 -2.32
N HIS A 74 -3.00 1.69 -1.52
CA HIS A 74 -1.61 1.80 -1.96
C HIS A 74 -0.94 0.43 -2.13
N GLY A 75 -1.22 -0.54 -1.25
CA GLY A 75 -0.76 -1.91 -1.41
C GLY A 75 -1.24 -2.56 -2.72
N VAL A 76 -2.51 -2.33 -3.11
CA VAL A 76 -3.04 -2.79 -4.40
C VAL A 76 -2.29 -2.12 -5.57
N ALA A 77 -2.07 -0.82 -5.51
CA ALA A 77 -1.35 -0.09 -6.55
C ALA A 77 0.09 -0.58 -6.72
N LEU A 78 0.78 -0.93 -5.63
CA LEU A 78 2.13 -1.51 -5.69
C LEU A 78 2.14 -2.89 -6.38
N ARG A 79 1.14 -3.74 -6.11
CA ARG A 79 1.01 -5.04 -6.80
C ARG A 79 0.72 -4.85 -8.29
N ALA A 80 -0.22 -3.98 -8.63
CA ALA A 80 -0.54 -3.67 -10.01
C ALA A 80 0.69 -3.14 -10.76
N GLY A 81 1.47 -2.25 -10.15
CA GLY A 81 2.73 -1.77 -10.72
C GLY A 81 3.73 -2.90 -10.95
N ALA A 82 3.87 -3.84 -10.01
CA ALA A 82 4.75 -5.00 -10.18
C ALA A 82 4.33 -5.88 -11.38
N ASP A 83 3.03 -6.13 -11.53
CA ASP A 83 2.48 -6.93 -12.62
C ASP A 83 2.65 -6.22 -13.98
N ASP A 84 2.47 -4.89 -14.01
CA ASP A 84 2.69 -4.08 -15.21
C ASP A 84 4.17 -4.11 -15.66
N TYR A 85 5.12 -4.01 -14.72
CA TYR A 85 6.55 -4.11 -15.06
C TYR A 85 6.90 -5.47 -15.66
N GLU A 86 6.44 -6.56 -15.07
CA GLU A 86 6.70 -7.91 -15.62
C GLU A 86 6.06 -8.11 -16.99
N ALA A 87 4.86 -7.58 -17.21
CA ALA A 87 4.19 -7.65 -18.51
C ALA A 87 4.95 -6.84 -19.58
N VAL A 88 5.49 -5.67 -19.23
CA VAL A 88 6.31 -4.86 -20.13
C VAL A 88 7.62 -5.58 -20.47
N ASP A 89 8.31 -6.13 -19.47
CA ASP A 89 9.57 -6.85 -19.67
C ASP A 89 9.37 -8.10 -20.54
N ALA A 90 8.31 -8.88 -20.29
CA ALA A 90 7.97 -10.05 -21.10
C ALA A 90 7.68 -9.67 -22.57
N ARG A 91 6.95 -8.57 -22.80
CA ARG A 91 6.68 -8.06 -24.16
C ARG A 91 7.95 -7.57 -24.85
N ALA A 92 8.87 -6.95 -24.12
CA ALA A 92 10.16 -6.50 -24.64
C ALA A 92 11.03 -7.70 -25.05
N ALA A 93 11.12 -8.73 -24.20
CA ALA A 93 11.84 -9.97 -24.48
C ALA A 93 11.29 -10.68 -25.73
N ALA A 94 9.97 -10.87 -25.82
CA ALA A 94 9.33 -11.51 -26.98
C ALA A 94 9.59 -10.74 -28.30
N ARG A 95 9.63 -9.41 -28.27
CA ARG A 95 9.97 -8.60 -29.45
C ARG A 95 11.42 -8.83 -29.88
N LEU A 96 12.36 -8.91 -28.94
CA LEU A 96 13.76 -9.18 -29.23
C LEU A 96 13.95 -10.59 -29.84
N GLU A 97 13.30 -11.60 -29.28
CA GLU A 97 13.32 -12.97 -29.81
C GLU A 97 12.73 -13.04 -31.24
N SER A 98 11.59 -12.38 -31.48
CA SER A 98 10.96 -12.33 -32.80
C SER A 98 11.78 -11.59 -33.85
N ARG A 99 12.62 -10.62 -33.42
CA ARG A 99 13.50 -9.84 -34.29
C ARG A 99 14.80 -10.59 -34.57
N GLY A 100 15.37 -11.27 -33.57
CA GLY A 100 16.51 -12.18 -33.75
C GLY A 100 16.16 -13.40 -34.61
N SER A 101 14.91 -13.88 -34.54
CA SER A 101 14.42 -14.97 -35.41
C SER A 101 14.12 -14.52 -36.85
N ARG A 102 14.11 -13.20 -37.13
CA ARG A 102 13.93 -12.62 -38.46
C ARG A 102 15.24 -12.27 -39.17
N ASP A 103 16.38 -12.64 -38.59
CA ASP A 103 17.70 -12.54 -39.22
C ASP A 103 18.20 -13.94 -39.64
N PRO A 104 17.62 -14.59 -40.67
CA PRO A 104 18.36 -15.58 -41.42
C PRO A 104 19.26 -14.83 -42.41
N LEU A 105 20.53 -15.20 -42.40
CA LEU A 105 21.55 -14.94 -43.42
C LEU A 105 20.99 -14.99 -44.86
N ASP A 106 20.45 -13.89 -45.35
CA ASP A 106 20.00 -13.79 -46.74
C ASP A 106 20.24 -12.38 -47.28
N ARG A 107 21.53 -12.06 -47.50
CA ARG A 107 22.13 -11.75 -48.82
C ARG A 107 23.56 -11.22 -48.69
#